data_AF-A0A2N2XWU0-F1
#
_entry.id   AF-A0A2N2XWU0-F1
#
_cell.length_a   1.000
_cell.length_b   1.000
_cell.length_c   1.000
_cell.angle_alpha   90.00
_cell.angle_beta   90.00
_cell.angle_gamma   90.00
#
_symmetry.space_group_name_H-M   'P 1'
#
loop_
_entity.id
_entity.type
_entity.pdbx_description
1 polymer ?
#
loop_
_entity_poly.entity_id
_entity_poly.type
_entity_poly.pdbx_seq_one_letter_code
_entity_poly.pdbx_strand_id
1 'polypeptide(L)'
;MDKKKILLIIFFVLLVISLSAQNVEFNKKNFSDSQGLNEAMKNVRNGDAAFTKSSRISYMKALESYLKANEFNPNNAMLNFKIGVCYLNSCNKAASLDYFLKAKSLNPKIDPKINYGIAQAYQHNLKFDEAISSYKEYLNNDVYPKDKAVNTTLVEKKIS
;
A
#
# COMPACT_ATOMS: atom_id res chain seq x y z
N MET A 1 22.07 -29.58 17.40
CA MET A 1 22.54 -28.64 16.35
C MET A 1 23.32 -27.52 17.04
N ASP A 2 24.52 -27.19 16.56
CA ASP A 2 25.39 -26.19 17.20
C ASP A 2 24.75 -24.79 17.19
N LYS A 3 24.91 -24.01 18.28
CA LYS A 3 24.41 -22.63 18.40
C LYS A 3 24.88 -21.75 17.23
N LYS A 4 26.11 -21.96 16.74
CA LYS A 4 26.63 -21.23 15.57
C LYS A 4 25.85 -21.55 14.29
N LYS A 5 25.43 -22.80 14.11
CA LYS A 5 24.62 -23.24 12.96
C LYS A 5 23.20 -22.69 13.03
N ILE A 6 22.59 -22.65 14.22
CA ILE A 6 21.27 -22.02 14.43
C ILE A 6 21.33 -20.53 14.09
N LEU A 7 22.36 -19.81 14.57
CA LEU A 7 22.52 -18.38 14.29
C LEU A 7 22.72 -18.10 12.79
N LEU A 8 23.49 -18.95 12.10
CA LEU A 8 23.71 -18.85 10.66
C LEU A 8 22.40 -19.05 9.87
N ILE A 9 21.58 -20.02 10.26
CA ILE A 9 20.27 -20.27 9.64
C ILE A 9 19.34 -19.08 9.85
N ILE A 10 19.25 -18.56 11.09
CA ILE A 10 18.43 -17.38 11.39
C ILE A 10 18.88 -16.18 10.55
N PHE A 11 20.18 -15.94 10.45
CA PHE A 11 20.73 -14.88 9.62
C PHE A 11 20.35 -15.05 8.14
N PHE A 12 20.46 -16.26 7.60
CA PHE A 12 20.12 -16.55 6.21
C PHE A 12 18.61 -16.38 5.93
N VAL A 13 17.76 -16.80 6.86
CA VAL A 13 16.31 -16.59 6.79
C VAL A 13 15.96 -15.10 6.83
N LEU A 14 16.56 -14.33 7.75
CA LEU A 14 16.36 -12.88 7.84
C LEU A 14 16.83 -12.15 6.58
N LEU A 15 17.92 -12.61 5.97
CA LEU A 15 18.44 -12.06 4.72
C LEU A 15 17.46 -12.29 3.56
N VAL A 16 16.90 -13.49 3.44
CA VAL A 16 15.90 -13.82 2.40
C VAL A 16 14.61 -13.01 2.56
N ILE A 17 14.14 -12.82 3.80
CA ILE A 17 12.95 -11.99 4.10
C ILE A 17 13.22 -10.53 3.73
N SER A 18 14.42 -10.03 4.02
CA SER A 18 14.80 -8.64 3.73
C SER A 18 14.91 -8.37 2.22
N LEU A 19 15.38 -9.35 1.44
CA LEU A 19 15.44 -9.25 -0.03
C LEU A 19 14.05 -9.22 -0.68
N SER A 20 13.08 -9.95 -0.12
CA SER A 20 11.70 -10.00 -0.64
C SER A 20 10.83 -8.81 -0.21
N ALA A 21 11.33 -7.95 0.68
CA ALA A 21 10.66 -6.73 1.15
C ALA A 21 11.04 -5.46 0.37
N GLN A 22 11.87 -5.54 -0.67
CA GLN A 22 12.29 -4.35 -1.42
C GLN A 22 11.24 -3.93 -2.43
N ASN A 23 11.02 -2.61 -2.55
CA ASN A 23 10.20 -2.03 -3.61
C ASN A 23 10.84 -2.27 -4.99
N VAL A 24 10.06 -2.81 -5.92
CA VAL A 24 10.47 -3.11 -7.29
C VAL A 24 9.68 -2.23 -8.27
N GLU A 25 10.39 -1.39 -9.00
CA GLU A 25 9.83 -0.53 -10.05
C GLU A 25 9.58 -1.28 -11.35
N PHE A 26 8.54 -0.89 -12.10
CA PHE A 26 8.25 -1.40 -13.44
C PHE A 26 9.26 -0.87 -14.47
N ASN A 27 10.43 -1.50 -14.56
CA ASN A 27 11.44 -1.15 -15.54
C ASN A 27 12.20 -2.39 -16.04
N LYS A 28 12.85 -2.26 -17.21
CA LYS A 28 13.56 -3.37 -17.88
C LYS A 28 14.78 -3.90 -17.12
N LYS A 29 15.28 -3.18 -16.11
CA LYS A 29 16.40 -3.67 -15.28
C LYS A 29 15.92 -4.72 -14.27
N ASN A 30 14.65 -4.64 -13.87
CA ASN A 30 14.05 -5.52 -12.87
C ASN A 30 13.39 -6.77 -13.48
N PHE A 31 13.09 -6.77 -14.78
CA PHE A 31 12.34 -7.84 -15.44
C PHE A 31 12.94 -8.18 -16.81
N SER A 32 13.25 -9.47 -17.03
CA SER A 32 13.68 -9.99 -18.33
C SER A 32 12.51 -10.20 -19.30
N ASP A 33 11.32 -10.50 -18.79
CA ASP A 33 10.09 -10.60 -19.58
C ASP A 33 9.63 -9.21 -20.05
N SER A 34 10.09 -8.83 -21.24
CA SER A 34 9.76 -7.54 -21.84
C SER A 34 8.29 -7.45 -22.26
N GLN A 35 7.66 -8.55 -22.64
CA GLN A 35 6.26 -8.55 -23.07
C GLN A 35 5.33 -8.39 -21.87
N GLY A 36 5.52 -9.21 -20.83
CA GLY A 36 4.76 -9.10 -19.59
C GLY A 36 4.96 -7.74 -18.92
N LEU A 37 6.18 -7.20 -18.91
CA LEU A 37 6.45 -5.86 -18.40
C LEU A 37 5.66 -4.78 -19.19
N ASN A 38 5.63 -4.87 -20.52
CA ASN A 38 4.88 -3.92 -21.35
C ASN A 38 3.37 -3.99 -21.07
N GLU A 39 2.83 -5.20 -20.93
CA GLU A 39 1.43 -5.43 -20.60
C GLU A 39 1.08 -4.92 -19.20
N ALA A 40 1.91 -5.22 -18.20
CA ALA A 40 1.73 -4.73 -16.84
C ALA A 40 1.77 -3.19 -16.79
N MET A 41 2.72 -2.55 -17.48
CA MET A 41 2.78 -1.10 -17.58
C MET A 41 1.56 -0.50 -18.30
N LYS A 42 1.01 -1.19 -19.32
CA LYS A 42 -0.25 -0.77 -19.96
C LYS A 42 -1.40 -0.80 -18.95
N ASN A 43 -1.49 -1.84 -18.14
CA ASN A 43 -2.48 -1.96 -17.07
C ASN A 43 -2.30 -0.88 -15.99
N VAL A 44 -1.07 -0.54 -15.59
CA VAL A 44 -0.80 0.60 -14.68
C VAL A 44 -1.33 1.91 -15.29
N ARG A 45 -1.04 2.20 -16.57
CA ARG A 45 -1.51 3.42 -17.25
C ARG A 45 -3.03 3.49 -17.33
N ASN A 46 -3.69 2.38 -17.69
CA ASN A 46 -5.14 2.31 -17.72
C ASN A 46 -5.76 2.54 -16.34
N GLY A 47 -5.15 1.94 -15.31
CA GLY A 47 -5.52 2.15 -13.92
C GLY A 47 -5.40 3.61 -13.52
N ASP A 48 -4.28 4.26 -13.82
CA ASP A 48 -4.03 5.68 -13.53
C ASP A 48 -5.03 6.62 -14.22
N ALA A 49 -5.33 6.35 -15.50
CA ALA A 49 -6.31 7.11 -16.25
C ALA A 49 -7.73 6.99 -15.67
N ALA A 50 -8.08 5.83 -15.10
CA ALA A 50 -9.34 5.67 -14.38
C ALA A 50 -9.29 6.32 -12.99
N PHE A 51 -8.21 6.10 -12.23
CA PHE A 51 -8.04 6.56 -10.85
C PHE A 51 -8.19 8.08 -10.71
N THR A 52 -7.61 8.84 -11.63
CA THR A 52 -7.67 10.32 -11.63
C THR A 52 -9.10 10.88 -11.69
N LYS A 53 -10.06 10.15 -12.25
CA LYS A 53 -11.47 10.57 -12.35
C LYS A 53 -12.20 10.54 -11.01
N SER A 54 -11.63 9.92 -9.97
CA SER A 54 -12.06 10.01 -8.57
C SER A 54 -13.56 9.74 -8.31
N SER A 55 -14.19 8.87 -9.10
CA SER A 55 -15.57 8.42 -8.89
C SER A 55 -15.60 6.95 -8.48
N ARG A 56 -16.67 6.48 -7.80
CA ARG A 56 -16.81 5.07 -7.42
C ARG A 56 -16.63 4.12 -8.62
N ILE A 57 -17.30 4.42 -9.73
CA ILE A 57 -17.20 3.62 -10.97
C ILE A 57 -15.76 3.63 -11.51
N SER A 58 -15.11 4.78 -11.44
CA SER A 58 -13.73 4.92 -11.92
C SER A 58 -12.74 4.17 -11.03
N TYR A 59 -12.92 4.15 -9.71
CA TYR A 59 -12.09 3.36 -8.79
C TYR A 59 -12.24 1.85 -9.04
N MET A 60 -13.43 1.37 -9.39
CA MET A 60 -13.62 -0.04 -9.75
C MET A 60 -12.86 -0.40 -11.05
N LYS A 61 -12.91 0.47 -12.06
CA LYS A 61 -12.13 0.28 -13.30
C LYS A 61 -10.63 0.35 -13.06
N ALA A 62 -10.19 1.26 -12.19
CA ALA A 62 -8.80 1.38 -11.79
C ALA A 62 -8.32 0.10 -11.07
N LEU A 63 -9.12 -0.40 -10.13
CA LEU A 63 -8.85 -1.62 -9.39
C LEU A 63 -8.63 -2.82 -10.32
N GLU A 64 -9.51 -3.03 -11.30
CA GLU A 64 -9.38 -4.14 -12.25
C GLU A 64 -8.04 -4.09 -13.00
N SER A 65 -7.65 -2.90 -13.47
CA SER A 65 -6.39 -2.73 -14.20
C SER A 65 -5.19 -2.90 -13.27
N TYR A 66 -5.24 -2.33 -12.07
CA TYR A 66 -4.13 -2.44 -11.12
C TYR A 66 -3.92 -3.86 -10.63
N LEU A 67 -4.97 -4.66 -10.44
CA LEU A 67 -4.83 -6.06 -10.04
C LEU A 67 -4.10 -6.88 -11.11
N LYS A 68 -4.41 -6.66 -12.40
CA LYS A 68 -3.66 -7.29 -13.51
C LYS A 68 -2.18 -6.89 -13.52
N ALA A 69 -1.86 -5.63 -13.24
CA ALA A 69 -0.47 -5.19 -13.11
C ALA A 69 0.23 -5.80 -11.87
N ASN A 70 -0.52 -6.00 -10.78
CA ASN A 70 -0.03 -6.55 -9.53
C ASN A 70 0.27 -8.05 -9.61
N GLU A 71 -0.43 -8.79 -10.46
CA GLU A 71 -0.10 -10.20 -10.76
C GLU A 71 1.32 -10.33 -11.32
N PHE A 72 1.77 -9.37 -12.14
CA PHE A 72 3.12 -9.35 -12.69
C PHE A 72 4.17 -8.86 -11.67
N ASN A 73 3.87 -7.80 -10.93
CA ASN A 73 4.77 -7.23 -9.94
C ASN A 73 4.03 -6.85 -8.64
N PRO A 74 3.92 -7.79 -7.68
CA PRO A 74 3.25 -7.52 -6.41
C PRO A 74 4.11 -6.69 -5.45
N ASN A 75 5.39 -6.45 -5.77
CA ASN A 75 6.34 -5.75 -4.91
C ASN A 75 6.52 -4.27 -5.31
N ASN A 76 5.51 -3.62 -5.87
CA ASN A 76 5.54 -2.18 -6.11
C ASN A 76 4.69 -1.42 -5.07
N ALA A 77 5.33 -0.57 -4.26
CA ALA A 77 4.70 0.14 -3.16
C ALA A 77 3.61 1.10 -3.63
N MET A 78 3.85 1.85 -4.70
CA MET A 78 2.87 2.81 -5.24
C MET A 78 1.64 2.10 -5.81
N LEU A 79 1.84 0.99 -6.53
CA LEU A 79 0.75 0.18 -7.06
C LEU A 79 -0.11 -0.39 -5.93
N ASN A 80 0.51 -0.99 -4.92
CA ASN A 80 -0.20 -1.49 -3.74
C ASN A 80 -0.97 -0.37 -3.02
N PHE A 81 -0.38 0.82 -2.86
CA PHE A 81 -1.08 1.98 -2.28
C PHE A 81 -2.33 2.35 -3.09
N LYS A 82 -2.21 2.45 -4.41
CA LYS A 82 -3.35 2.76 -5.32
C LYS A 82 -4.44 1.68 -5.26
N ILE A 83 -4.07 0.41 -5.18
CA ILE A 83 -5.02 -0.70 -5.00
C ILE A 83 -5.76 -0.57 -3.67
N GLY A 84 -5.04 -0.28 -2.58
CA GLY A 84 -5.64 -0.03 -1.26
C GLY A 84 -6.68 1.11 -1.30
N VAL A 85 -6.35 2.23 -1.96
CA VAL A 85 -7.28 3.35 -2.15
C VAL A 85 -8.51 2.93 -2.97
N CYS A 86 -8.32 2.14 -4.03
CA CYS A 86 -9.45 1.65 -4.82
C CYS A 86 -10.37 0.74 -4.00
N TYR A 87 -9.81 -0.17 -3.19
CA TYR A 87 -10.61 -1.02 -2.31
C TYR A 87 -11.40 -0.22 -1.27
N LEU A 88 -10.81 0.81 -0.65
CA LEU A 88 -11.53 1.72 0.26
C LEU A 88 -12.73 2.40 -0.40
N ASN A 89 -12.66 2.63 -1.71
CA ASN A 89 -13.75 3.23 -2.50
C ASN A 89 -14.71 2.18 -3.11
N SER A 90 -14.50 0.90 -2.80
CA SER A 90 -15.32 -0.22 -3.29
C SER A 90 -16.29 -0.74 -2.23
N CYS A 91 -17.04 -1.80 -2.58
CA CYS A 91 -17.84 -2.55 -1.61
C CYS A 91 -16.97 -3.41 -0.67
N ASN A 92 -15.77 -3.84 -1.12
CA ASN A 92 -14.86 -4.67 -0.35
C ASN A 92 -13.75 -3.82 0.30
N LYS A 93 -14.14 -2.95 1.25
CA LYS A 93 -13.19 -2.03 1.89
C LYS A 93 -12.18 -2.74 2.80
N ALA A 94 -12.57 -3.88 3.38
CA ALA A 94 -11.70 -4.64 4.28
C ALA A 94 -10.40 -5.10 3.59
N ALA A 95 -10.49 -5.48 2.31
CA ALA A 95 -9.34 -5.90 1.51
C ALA A 95 -8.26 -4.81 1.35
N SER A 96 -8.58 -3.53 1.57
CA SER A 96 -7.60 -2.45 1.46
C SER A 96 -6.43 -2.57 2.45
N LEU A 97 -6.64 -3.23 3.58
CA LEU A 97 -5.67 -3.31 4.66
C LEU A 97 -4.37 -3.99 4.21
N ASP A 98 -4.48 -5.16 3.59
CA ASP A 98 -3.32 -5.95 3.16
C ASP A 98 -2.46 -5.18 2.15
N TYR A 99 -3.10 -4.49 1.20
CA TYR A 99 -2.40 -3.68 0.20
C TYR A 99 -1.73 -2.45 0.81
N PHE A 100 -2.36 -1.76 1.76
CA PHE A 100 -1.69 -0.64 2.42
C PHE A 100 -0.53 -1.09 3.31
N LEU A 101 -0.67 -2.18 4.06
CA LEU A 101 0.42 -2.74 4.86
C LEU A 101 1.58 -3.18 3.97
N LYS A 102 1.30 -3.83 2.84
CA LYS A 102 2.30 -4.18 1.84
C LYS A 102 2.99 -2.92 1.29
N ALA A 103 2.24 -1.90 0.90
CA ALA A 103 2.79 -0.63 0.42
C ALA A 103 3.74 0.03 1.44
N LYS A 104 3.30 0.15 2.71
CA LYS A 104 4.11 0.71 3.80
C LYS A 104 5.37 -0.14 4.07
N SER A 105 5.26 -1.46 3.98
CA SER A 105 6.42 -2.36 4.17
C SER A 105 7.48 -2.21 3.07
N LEU A 106 7.06 -2.04 1.82
CA LEU A 106 7.94 -1.89 0.66
C LEU A 106 8.59 -0.50 0.62
N ASN A 107 7.83 0.54 0.97
CA ASN A 107 8.33 1.91 1.09
C ASN A 107 7.54 2.68 2.17
N PRO A 108 8.11 2.85 3.37
CA PRO A 108 7.46 3.57 4.46
C PRO A 108 7.14 5.05 4.17
N LYS A 109 7.80 5.65 3.17
CA LYS A 109 7.61 7.05 2.77
C LYS A 109 6.87 7.18 1.43
N ILE A 110 6.15 6.14 1.00
CA ILE A 110 5.53 6.05 -0.33
C ILE A 110 4.53 7.18 -0.62
N ASP A 111 3.68 7.48 0.35
CA ASP A 111 2.69 8.54 0.28
C ASP A 111 2.47 9.08 1.70
N PRO A 112 2.45 10.40 1.91
CA PRO A 112 2.18 10.97 3.22
C PRO A 112 0.86 10.47 3.86
N LYS A 113 -0.13 10.09 3.04
CA LYS A 113 -1.46 9.63 3.48
C LYS A 113 -1.50 8.13 3.82
N ILE A 114 -0.39 7.40 3.73
CA ILE A 114 -0.38 5.94 3.95
C ILE A 114 -0.98 5.55 5.31
N ASN A 115 -0.62 6.25 6.38
CA ASN A 115 -1.13 5.95 7.73
C ASN A 115 -2.62 6.27 7.88
N TYR A 116 -3.11 7.30 7.16
CA TYR A 116 -4.54 7.59 7.11
C TYR A 116 -5.32 6.49 6.37
N GLY A 117 -4.79 5.99 5.25
CA GLY A 117 -5.36 4.86 4.52
C GLY A 117 -5.39 3.58 5.36
N ILE A 118 -4.30 3.26 6.05
CA ILE A 118 -4.20 2.13 6.99
C ILE A 118 -5.24 2.26 8.12
N ALA A 119 -5.39 3.45 8.70
CA ALA A 119 -6.37 3.69 9.75
C ALA A 119 -7.81 3.44 9.27
N GLN A 120 -8.17 3.94 8.09
CA GLN A 120 -9.48 3.65 7.47
C GLN A 120 -9.67 2.16 7.20
N ALA A 121 -8.62 1.47 6.74
CA ALA A 121 -8.65 0.04 6.48
C ALA A 121 -8.86 -0.77 7.76
N TYR A 122 -8.16 -0.42 8.85
CA TYR A 122 -8.38 -1.02 10.18
C TYR A 122 -9.81 -0.78 10.68
N GLN A 123 -10.35 0.43 10.52
CA GLN A 123 -11.74 0.73 10.86
C GLN A 123 -12.72 -0.19 10.09
N HIS A 124 -12.50 -0.40 8.80
CA HIS A 124 -13.31 -1.31 7.99
C HIS A 124 -13.10 -2.80 8.30
N ASN A 125 -12.04 -3.14 9.03
CA ASN A 125 -11.78 -4.47 9.58
C ASN A 125 -12.19 -4.61 11.06
N LEU A 126 -12.92 -3.62 11.62
CA LEU A 126 -13.35 -3.60 13.03
C LEU A 126 -12.19 -3.61 14.05
N LYS A 127 -10.99 -3.21 13.61
CA LYS A 127 -9.76 -3.13 14.41
C LYS A 127 -9.56 -1.69 14.91
N PHE A 128 -10.42 -1.29 15.85
CA PHE A 128 -10.55 0.12 16.23
C PHE A 128 -9.31 0.66 16.96
N ASP A 129 -8.66 -0.14 17.80
CA ASP A 129 -7.46 0.29 18.53
C ASP A 129 -6.29 0.56 17.57
N GLU A 130 -6.07 -0.32 16.59
CA GLU A 130 -5.06 -0.12 15.54
C GLU A 130 -5.40 1.04 14.62
N ALA A 131 -6.69 1.27 14.35
CA ALA A 131 -7.15 2.44 13.60
C ALA A 131 -6.81 3.74 14.33
N ILE A 132 -7.09 3.83 15.64
CA ILE A 132 -6.75 4.98 16.48
C ILE A 132 -5.24 5.23 16.49
N SER A 133 -4.43 4.17 16.67
CA SER A 133 -2.96 4.29 16.63
C SER A 133 -2.47 4.84 15.29
N SER A 134 -2.99 4.31 14.18
CA SER A 134 -2.60 4.72 12.82
C SER A 134 -3.02 6.16 12.52
N TYR A 135 -4.19 6.58 13.01
CA TYR A 135 -4.65 7.97 12.92
C TYR A 135 -3.75 8.93 13.70
N LYS A 136 -3.28 8.55 14.90
CA LYS A 136 -2.32 9.34 15.68
C LYS A 136 -0.97 9.46 14.97
N GLU A 137 -0.46 8.38 14.39
CA GLU A 137 0.77 8.43 13.58
C GLU A 137 0.63 9.38 12.39
N TYR A 138 -0.53 9.39 11.73
CA TYR A 138 -0.81 10.29 10.61
C TYR A 138 -0.75 11.78 11.04
N LEU A 139 -1.37 12.14 12.17
CA LEU A 139 -1.40 13.52 12.68
C LEU A 139 -0.03 14.02 13.18
N ASN A 140 0.84 13.12 13.61
CA ASN A 140 2.17 13.43 14.12
C ASN A 140 3.22 13.61 13.01
N ASN A 141 2.90 13.32 11.75
CA ASN A 141 3.85 13.43 10.65
C ASN A 141 3.96 14.89 10.15
N ASP A 142 5.16 15.48 10.29
CA ASP A 142 5.45 16.91 10.05
C ASP A 142 5.22 17.40 8.60
N VAL A 143 4.99 16.48 7.65
CA VAL A 143 4.74 16.77 6.23
C VAL A 143 3.36 17.43 5.99
N TYR A 144 2.53 17.58 7.03
CA TYR A 144 1.19 18.19 6.95
C TYR A 144 1.07 19.58 7.59
N PRO A 145 1.64 20.65 7.00
CA PRO A 145 1.48 22.01 7.53
C PRO A 145 0.27 22.78 6.99
N LYS A 146 -0.41 22.35 5.90
CA LYS A 146 -1.45 23.19 5.26
C LYS A 146 -2.89 23.00 5.72
N ASP A 147 -3.20 21.95 6.49
CA ASP A 147 -4.57 21.69 6.96
C ASP A 147 -4.62 20.84 8.26
N LYS A 148 -3.62 21.00 9.14
CA LYS A 148 -3.49 20.19 10.37
C LYS A 148 -4.78 20.25 11.20
N ALA A 149 -5.38 21.43 11.37
CA ALA A 149 -6.61 21.60 12.14
C ALA A 149 -7.82 20.84 11.56
N VAL A 150 -8.08 20.94 10.26
CA VAL A 150 -9.22 20.25 9.61
C VAL A 150 -9.05 18.73 9.66
N ASN A 151 -7.84 18.25 9.42
CA ASN A 151 -7.53 16.81 9.50
C ASN A 151 -7.58 16.31 10.95
N THR A 152 -7.13 17.11 11.92
CA THR A 152 -7.26 16.81 13.34
C THR A 152 -8.73 16.69 13.73
N THR A 153 -9.59 17.65 13.40
CA THR A 153 -11.03 17.57 13.71
C THR A 153 -11.71 16.37 13.03
N LEU A 154 -11.36 16.07 11.77
CA LEU A 154 -11.90 14.92 11.05
C LEU A 154 -11.48 13.60 11.71
N VAL A 155 -10.22 13.49 12.13
CA VAL A 155 -9.68 12.32 12.80
C VAL A 155 -10.24 12.18 14.22
N GLU A 156 -10.33 13.27 14.98
CA GLU A 156 -10.93 13.32 16.32
C GLU A 156 -12.36 12.78 16.31
N LYS A 157 -13.17 13.19 15.32
CA LYS A 157 -14.53 12.65 15.14
C LYS A 157 -14.56 11.15 14.82
N LYS A 158 -13.49 10.59 14.25
CA LYS A 158 -13.38 9.17 13.90
C LYS A 158 -12.89 8.29 15.05
N ILE A 159 -12.27 8.90 16.05
CA ILE A 159 -11.72 8.21 17.23
C ILE A 159 -12.53 8.46 18.51
N SER A 160 -13.47 9.42 18.50
CA SER A 160 -14.49 9.66 19.53
C SER A 160 -15.67 8.70 19.39
#